data_AF-A0A6G7C1N6-F1
#
_entry.id   AF-A0A6G7C1N6-F1
#
_cell.length_a   1.000
_cell.length_b   1.000
_cell.length_c   1.000
_cell.angle_alpha   90.00
_cell.angle_beta   90.00
_cell.angle_gamma   90.00
#
_symmetry.space_group_name_H-M   'P 1'
#
loop_
_entity.id
_entity.type
_entity.pdbx_description
1 polymer ?
#
loop_
_entity_poly.entity_id
_entity_poly.type
_entity_poly.pdbx_seq_one_letter_code
_entity_poly.pdbx_strand_id
1 'polypeptide(L)'
;MASLGAIKRLLTTPDVVLGGLFRLHRMFSDMDREVENGSLKIETSSKLKRIMFLSIVPVTIFAHVVLYFFFAGALLDWLNGRYVLVVGFPQGVDNMLISLNVVIYTILLPNLLRQFCLHFIPSNMHYFGDVKEGNVIEQTQVLNIWWTYPMQLFYFFFCWTRSIHHFVVNETFYVRHIGRKKAQEVLRKYGVRFNDPGTFKRANRFRKVST
;
A
#
# COMPACT_ATOMS: atom_id res chain seq x y z
N MET A 1 -1.17 1.08 -15.64
CA MET A 1 -1.66 1.34 -14.27
C MET A 1 -2.00 2.82 -13.98
N ALA A 2 -2.06 3.71 -14.98
CA ALA A 2 -2.00 5.17 -14.77
C ALA A 2 -3.35 5.96 -14.83
N SER A 3 -4.52 5.31 -14.68
CA SER A 3 -5.82 6.02 -14.83
C SER A 3 -6.77 5.97 -13.63
N LEU A 4 -6.39 5.36 -12.51
CA LEU A 4 -7.25 5.37 -11.31
C LEU A 4 -7.04 6.69 -10.55
N GLY A 5 -7.99 7.61 -10.68
CA GLY A 5 -7.98 8.91 -10.02
C GLY A 5 -7.72 8.84 -8.51
N ALA A 6 -7.17 9.92 -7.95
CA ALA A 6 -6.69 9.99 -6.56
C ALA A 6 -7.73 9.56 -5.51
N ILE A 7 -9.02 9.84 -5.73
CA ILE A 7 -10.13 9.47 -4.83
C ILE A 7 -10.36 7.96 -4.82
N LYS A 8 -10.42 7.31 -5.99
CA LYS A 8 -10.56 5.85 -6.08
C LYS A 8 -9.38 5.14 -5.40
N ARG A 9 -8.17 5.69 -5.52
CA ARG A 9 -6.99 5.20 -4.79
C ARG A 9 -7.15 5.38 -3.28
N LEU A 10 -7.58 6.55 -2.80
CA LEU A 10 -7.79 6.77 -1.37
C LEU A 10 -8.78 5.77 -0.77
N LEU A 11 -9.85 5.42 -1.51
CA LEU A 11 -10.87 4.46 -1.06
C LEU A 11 -10.41 3.00 -1.13
N THR A 12 -9.54 2.65 -2.10
CA THR A 12 -9.07 1.26 -2.32
C THR A 12 -7.73 0.95 -1.66
N THR A 13 -7.06 1.96 -1.11
CA THR A 13 -5.77 1.82 -0.42
C THR A 13 -5.90 1.18 0.98
N PRO A 14 -6.93 1.50 1.79
CA PRO A 14 -7.14 0.89 3.10
C PRO A 14 -7.69 -0.53 3.01
N ASP A 15 -8.58 -0.79 2.05
CA ASP A 15 -9.22 -2.11 1.89
C ASP A 15 -8.38 -3.03 1.01
N VAL A 16 -7.58 -3.86 1.67
CA VAL A 16 -6.72 -4.85 1.01
C VAL A 16 -7.47 -6.13 0.68
N VAL A 17 -8.70 -6.32 1.17
CA VAL A 17 -9.55 -7.43 0.72
C VAL A 17 -10.03 -7.14 -0.70
N LEU A 18 -10.81 -6.08 -0.92
CA LEU A 18 -11.29 -5.76 -2.27
C LEU A 18 -10.14 -5.40 -3.20
N GLY A 19 -9.22 -4.54 -2.77
CA GLY A 19 -8.05 -4.18 -3.56
C GLY A 19 -7.12 -5.37 -3.83
N GLY A 20 -7.00 -6.32 -2.90
CA GLY A 20 -6.22 -7.56 -3.06
C GLY A 20 -6.87 -8.52 -4.04
N LEU A 21 -8.18 -8.73 -3.96
CA LEU A 21 -8.94 -9.57 -4.88
C LEU A 21 -8.87 -9.04 -6.33
N PHE A 22 -9.05 -7.73 -6.53
CA PHE A 22 -8.89 -7.12 -7.86
C PHE A 22 -7.46 -7.27 -8.40
N ARG A 23 -6.45 -7.16 -7.53
CA ARG A 23 -5.04 -7.39 -7.91
C ARG A 23 -4.79 -8.85 -8.28
N LEU A 24 -5.30 -9.80 -7.51
CA LEU A 24 -5.21 -11.23 -7.81
C LEU A 24 -5.80 -11.54 -9.18
N HIS A 25 -7.02 -11.06 -9.44
CA HIS A 25 -7.68 -11.25 -10.73
C HIS A 25 -6.84 -10.71 -11.89
N ARG A 26 -6.34 -9.47 -11.77
CA ARG A 26 -5.50 -8.86 -12.80
C ARG A 26 -4.19 -9.63 -13.01
N MET A 27 -3.50 -10.00 -11.94
CA MET A 27 -2.24 -10.75 -12.05
C MET A 27 -2.45 -12.12 -12.68
N PHE A 28 -3.59 -12.79 -12.39
CA PHE A 28 -3.90 -14.06 -13.02
C PHE A 28 -4.11 -13.89 -14.52
N SER A 29 -4.83 -12.85 -14.93
CA SER A 29 -5.01 -12.49 -16.35
C SER A 29 -3.69 -12.14 -17.03
N ASP A 30 -2.80 -11.38 -16.37
CA ASP A 30 -1.47 -11.07 -16.91
C ASP A 30 -0.63 -12.34 -17.07
N MET A 31 -0.67 -13.27 -16.11
CA MET A 31 0.01 -14.56 -16.20
C MET A 31 -0.53 -15.45 -17.33
N ASP A 32 -1.84 -15.43 -17.58
CA ASP A 32 -2.43 -16.16 -18.71
C ASP A 32 -1.94 -15.61 -20.04
N ARG A 33 -1.85 -14.28 -20.17
CA ARG A 33 -1.30 -13.63 -21.36
C ARG A 33 0.18 -13.98 -21.58
N GLU A 34 0.99 -14.05 -20.53
CA GLU A 34 2.39 -14.46 -20.64
C GLU A 34 2.54 -15.95 -21.03
N VAL A 35 1.60 -16.79 -20.62
CA VAL A 35 1.52 -18.18 -21.08
C VAL A 35 1.17 -18.23 -22.57
N GLU A 36 0.16 -17.46 -23.01
CA GLU A 36 -0.24 -17.36 -24.42
C GLU A 36 0.90 -16.84 -25.31
N ASN A 37 1.70 -15.88 -24.80
CA ASN A 37 2.86 -15.33 -25.48
C ASN A 37 4.08 -16.27 -25.49
N GLY A 38 4.02 -17.41 -24.80
CA GLY A 38 5.11 -18.37 -24.68
C GLY A 38 6.27 -17.93 -23.78
N SER A 39 6.15 -16.78 -23.09
CA SER A 39 7.17 -16.27 -22.17
C SER A 39 7.13 -16.98 -20.80
N LEU A 40 6.00 -17.60 -20.44
CA LEU A 40 5.80 -18.31 -19.18
C LEU A 40 5.26 -19.73 -19.41
N LYS A 41 5.85 -20.72 -18.73
CA LYS A 41 5.32 -22.11 -18.74
C LYS A 41 4.02 -22.20 -17.96
N ILE A 42 3.04 -22.97 -18.48
CA ILE A 42 1.73 -23.22 -17.84
C ILE A 42 1.89 -23.74 -16.41
N GLU A 43 2.82 -24.67 -16.19
CA GLU A 43 3.08 -25.26 -14.87
C GLU A 43 3.57 -24.20 -13.87
N THR A 44 4.49 -23.33 -14.31
CA THR A 44 5.00 -22.22 -13.50
C THR A 44 3.90 -21.21 -13.19
N SER A 45 3.08 -20.84 -14.19
CA SER A 45 1.91 -19.96 -14.01
C SER A 45 0.96 -20.53 -12.96
N SER A 46 0.59 -21.80 -13.07
CA SER A 46 -0.30 -22.49 -12.12
C SER A 46 0.26 -22.50 -10.70
N LYS A 47 1.57 -22.79 -10.53
CA LYS A 47 2.24 -22.75 -9.23
C LYS A 47 2.21 -21.35 -8.63
N LEU A 48 2.55 -20.32 -9.42
CA LEU A 48 2.54 -18.93 -8.99
C LEU A 48 1.14 -18.47 -8.58
N LYS A 49 0.11 -18.78 -9.36
CA LYS A 49 -1.30 -18.48 -9.03
C LYS A 49 -1.71 -19.09 -7.70
N ARG A 50 -1.36 -20.36 -7.46
CA ARG A 50 -1.64 -21.04 -6.19
C ARG A 50 -0.91 -20.41 -5.01
N ILE A 51 0.39 -20.14 -5.15
CA ILE A 51 1.19 -19.50 -4.09
C ILE A 51 0.59 -18.13 -3.75
N MET A 52 0.30 -17.31 -4.75
CA MET A 52 -0.29 -15.99 -4.55
C MET A 52 -1.65 -16.05 -3.86
N PHE A 53 -2.54 -16.95 -4.29
CA PHE A 53 -3.84 -17.14 -3.67
C PHE A 53 -3.68 -17.51 -2.18
N LEU A 54 -2.87 -18.53 -1.89
CA LEU A 54 -2.64 -18.99 -0.51
C LEU A 54 -1.88 -17.97 0.36
N SER A 55 -1.06 -17.11 -0.24
CA SER A 55 -0.31 -16.09 0.49
C SER A 55 -1.19 -14.91 0.90
N ILE A 56 -2.20 -14.56 0.08
CA ILE A 56 -3.06 -13.40 0.32
C ILE A 56 -4.29 -13.81 1.12
N VAL A 57 -4.95 -14.92 0.78
CA VAL A 57 -6.34 -15.16 1.14
C VAL A 57 -6.54 -15.54 2.62
N PRO A 58 -5.91 -16.58 3.21
CA PRO A 58 -6.37 -17.10 4.49
C PRO A 58 -6.17 -16.12 5.65
N VAL A 59 -4.95 -15.58 5.79
CA VAL A 59 -4.60 -14.73 6.93
C VAL A 59 -5.11 -13.30 6.75
N THR A 60 -4.95 -12.72 5.56
CA THR A 60 -5.35 -11.33 5.32
C THR A 60 -6.86 -11.17 5.39
N ILE A 61 -7.62 -12.06 4.75
CA ILE A 61 -9.09 -11.98 4.77
C ILE A 61 -9.60 -12.19 6.18
N PHE A 62 -9.11 -13.21 6.89
CA PHE A 62 -9.51 -13.45 8.28
C PHE A 62 -9.26 -12.21 9.17
N ALA A 63 -8.05 -11.64 9.11
CA ALA A 63 -7.70 -10.44 9.86
C ALA A 63 -8.64 -9.25 9.54
N HIS A 64 -8.98 -9.04 8.27
CA HIS A 64 -9.87 -7.95 7.87
C HIS A 64 -11.33 -8.21 8.25
N VAL A 65 -11.81 -9.45 8.17
CA VAL A 65 -13.16 -9.82 8.64
C VAL A 65 -13.32 -9.54 10.13
N VAL A 66 -12.32 -9.91 10.95
CA VAL A 66 -12.30 -9.57 12.38
C VAL A 66 -12.35 -8.06 12.58
N LEU A 67 -11.55 -7.29 11.83
CA LEU A 67 -11.56 -5.83 11.90
C LEU A 67 -12.90 -5.22 11.43
N TYR A 68 -13.58 -5.81 10.44
CA TYR A 68 -14.90 -5.37 10.00
C TYR A 68 -15.95 -5.55 11.09
N PHE A 69 -15.97 -6.70 11.76
CA PHE A 69 -16.85 -6.91 12.91
C PHE A 69 -16.51 -5.94 14.06
N PHE A 70 -15.22 -5.73 14.34
CA PHE A 70 -14.79 -4.77 15.36
C PHE A 70 -15.27 -3.34 15.08
N PHE A 71 -15.05 -2.82 13.87
CA PHE A 71 -15.48 -1.46 13.51
C PHE A 71 -17.01 -1.34 13.43
N ALA A 72 -17.69 -2.37 12.94
CA ALA A 72 -19.15 -2.40 12.93
C ALA A 72 -19.71 -2.43 14.35
N GLY A 73 -19.09 -3.16 15.28
CA GLY A 73 -19.44 -3.14 16.71
C GLY A 73 -19.26 -1.76 17.33
N ALA A 74 -18.11 -1.12 17.10
CA ALA A 74 -17.86 0.24 17.57
C ALA A 74 -18.87 1.27 17.00
N LEU A 75 -19.30 1.10 15.75
CA LEU A 75 -20.34 1.91 15.14
C LEU A 75 -21.72 1.66 15.76
N LEU A 76 -22.08 0.39 16.01
CA LEU A 76 -23.33 0.02 16.67
C LEU A 76 -23.40 0.59 18.09
N ASP A 77 -22.33 0.48 18.88
CA ASP A 77 -22.25 1.06 20.22
C ASP A 77 -22.45 2.58 20.18
N TRP A 78 -21.80 3.25 19.22
CA TRP A 78 -21.98 4.68 19.01
C TRP A 78 -23.42 5.05 18.63
N LEU A 79 -24.07 4.28 17.77
CA LEU A 79 -25.48 4.50 17.37
C LEU A 79 -26.46 4.22 18.51
N ASN A 80 -26.27 3.13 19.25
CA ASN A 80 -27.09 2.76 20.41
C ASN A 80 -27.07 3.88 21.46
N GLY A 81 -25.89 4.44 21.74
CA GLY A 81 -25.74 5.56 22.67
C GLY A 81 -26.36 6.89 22.19
N ARG A 82 -26.57 7.06 20.88
CA ARG A 82 -27.14 8.29 20.30
C ARG A 82 -28.65 8.24 20.11
N TYR A 83 -29.18 7.08 19.77
CA TYR A 83 -30.57 6.90 19.35
C TYR A 83 -31.36 5.95 20.26
N VAL A 84 -30.79 5.54 21.40
CA VAL A 84 -31.41 4.59 22.35
C VAL A 84 -31.85 3.31 21.63
N LEU A 85 -30.98 2.80 20.76
CA LEU A 85 -31.19 1.53 20.05
C LEU A 85 -30.65 0.37 20.90
N VAL A 86 -31.18 -0.84 20.69
CA VAL A 86 -30.73 -2.09 21.33
C VAL A 86 -30.34 -3.10 20.26
N VAL A 87 -29.43 -2.70 19.37
CA VAL A 87 -28.94 -3.54 18.29
C VAL A 87 -27.54 -4.03 18.66
N GLY A 88 -27.36 -5.34 18.68
CA GLY A 88 -26.07 -5.99 18.95
C GLY A 88 -25.81 -7.12 17.96
N PHE A 89 -24.61 -7.71 18.05
CA PHE A 89 -24.30 -8.89 17.26
C PHE A 89 -24.86 -10.17 17.90
N PRO A 90 -24.94 -11.28 17.13
CA PRO A 90 -25.13 -12.59 17.73
C PRO A 90 -23.99 -12.94 18.69
N GLN A 91 -24.30 -13.65 19.78
CA GLN A 91 -23.35 -14.03 20.83
C GLN A 91 -22.03 -14.62 20.32
N GLY A 92 -22.07 -15.40 19.23
CA GLY A 92 -20.87 -15.99 18.64
C GLY A 92 -19.86 -14.96 18.14
N VAL A 93 -20.34 -13.85 17.56
CA VAL A 93 -19.48 -12.77 17.07
C VAL A 93 -18.90 -11.98 18.26
N ASP A 94 -19.72 -11.69 19.27
CA ASP A 94 -19.25 -11.01 20.48
C ASP A 94 -18.17 -11.83 21.19
N ASN A 95 -18.39 -13.13 21.37
CA ASN A 95 -17.41 -14.04 21.97
C ASN A 95 -16.10 -14.07 21.18
N MET A 96 -16.17 -14.06 19.85
CA MET A 96 -14.98 -13.98 18.99
C MET A 96 -14.23 -12.66 19.22
N LEU A 97 -14.91 -11.51 19.20
CA LEU A 97 -14.29 -10.20 19.41
C LEU A 97 -13.67 -10.06 20.80
N ILE A 98 -14.34 -10.57 21.83
CA ILE A 98 -13.82 -10.61 23.21
C ILE A 98 -12.55 -11.48 23.26
N SER A 99 -12.59 -12.68 22.68
CA SER A 99 -11.45 -13.61 22.67
C SER A 99 -10.24 -13.06 21.91
N LEU A 100 -10.49 -12.27 20.86
CA LEU A 100 -9.45 -11.66 20.03
C LEU A 100 -9.05 -10.25 20.47
N ASN A 101 -9.58 -9.72 21.58
CA ASN A 101 -9.39 -8.32 21.97
C ASN A 101 -7.91 -7.91 22.01
N VAL A 102 -7.06 -8.70 22.68
CA VAL A 102 -5.61 -8.45 22.73
C VAL A 102 -4.99 -8.44 21.34
N VAL A 103 -5.34 -9.39 20.48
CA VAL A 103 -4.84 -9.50 19.10
C VAL A 103 -5.30 -8.30 18.26
N ILE A 104 -6.54 -7.84 18.42
CA ILE A 104 -7.08 -6.68 17.71
C ILE A 104 -6.25 -5.45 18.03
N TYR A 105 -6.04 -5.14 19.31
CA TYR A 105 -5.36 -3.91 19.73
C TYR A 105 -3.84 -3.93 19.53
N THR A 106 -3.20 -5.09 19.68
CA THR A 106 -1.73 -5.17 19.63
C THR A 106 -1.20 -5.56 18.25
N ILE A 107 -1.98 -6.28 17.44
CA ILE A 107 -1.55 -6.79 16.14
C ILE A 107 -2.38 -6.18 15.01
N LEU A 108 -3.70 -6.36 15.01
CA LEU A 108 -4.50 -6.03 13.83
C LEU A 108 -4.60 -4.53 13.57
N LEU A 109 -4.97 -3.73 14.57
CA LEU A 109 -5.09 -2.27 14.43
C LEU A 109 -3.74 -1.59 14.11
N PRO A 110 -2.62 -1.89 14.79
CA PRO A 110 -1.32 -1.32 14.42
C PRO A 110 -0.89 -1.72 13.01
N ASN A 111 -1.15 -2.97 12.59
CA ASN A 111 -0.83 -3.39 11.22
C ASN A 111 -1.72 -2.73 10.18
N LEU A 112 -3.02 -2.55 10.44
CA LEU A 112 -3.92 -1.82 9.55
C LEU A 112 -3.44 -0.37 9.34
N LEU A 113 -3.07 0.31 10.43
CA LEU A 113 -2.53 1.67 10.37
C LEU A 113 -1.21 1.70 9.61
N ARG A 114 -0.28 0.79 9.92
CA ARG A 114 0.99 0.65 9.22
C ARG A 114 0.81 0.39 7.73
N GLN A 115 -0.12 -0.48 7.37
CA GLN A 115 -0.45 -0.82 6.00
C GLN A 115 -0.98 0.40 5.24
N PHE A 116 -1.90 1.15 5.85
CA PHE A 116 -2.36 2.42 5.30
C PHE A 116 -1.19 3.37 5.04
N CYS A 117 -0.31 3.57 6.02
CA CYS A 117 0.85 4.46 5.87
C CYS A 117 1.82 3.98 4.76
N LEU A 118 2.06 2.67 4.65
CA LEU A 118 2.92 2.04 3.63
C LEU A 118 2.37 2.15 2.21
N HIS A 119 1.05 2.16 2.06
CA HIS A 119 0.46 2.32 0.75
C HIS A 119 0.24 3.78 0.39
N PHE A 120 -0.24 4.60 1.32
CA PHE A 120 -0.65 5.98 1.02
C PHE A 120 0.52 6.86 0.57
N ILE A 121 1.55 7.04 1.40
CA ILE A 121 2.66 7.93 1.05
C ILE A 121 3.57 7.31 -0.03
N PRO A 122 4.09 6.08 0.14
CA PRO A 122 5.04 5.52 -0.82
C PRO A 122 4.46 5.27 -2.22
N SER A 123 3.16 4.97 -2.36
CA SER A 123 2.56 4.80 -3.70
C SER A 123 2.52 6.11 -4.49
N ASN A 124 2.72 7.26 -3.85
CA ASN A 124 2.77 8.57 -4.49
C ASN A 124 4.19 9.04 -4.82
N MET A 125 5.21 8.26 -4.44
CA MET A 125 6.61 8.58 -4.71
C MET A 125 7.10 8.17 -6.10
N HIS A 126 6.37 7.31 -6.79
CA HIS A 126 6.75 6.85 -8.14
C HIS A 126 6.00 7.61 -9.20
N TYR A 127 6.70 7.96 -10.27
CA TYR A 127 6.05 8.49 -11.46
C TYR A 127 5.81 7.37 -12.46
N PHE A 128 4.58 7.25 -12.95
CA PHE A 128 4.18 6.19 -13.88
C PHE A 128 3.88 6.71 -15.29
N GLY A 129 3.77 8.02 -15.46
CA GLY A 129 3.48 8.66 -16.75
C GLY A 129 4.36 9.89 -16.97
N ASP A 130 4.56 10.24 -18.24
CA ASP A 130 5.45 11.32 -18.69
C ASP A 130 6.91 11.17 -18.24
N VAL A 131 7.32 9.93 -18.01
CA VAL A 131 8.70 9.53 -17.71
C VAL A 131 9.33 9.07 -19.02
N LYS A 132 10.51 9.61 -19.36
CA LYS A 132 11.27 9.13 -20.51
C LYS A 132 11.69 7.68 -20.31
N GLU A 133 11.57 6.87 -21.35
CA GLU A 133 12.00 5.47 -21.31
C GLU A 133 13.49 5.36 -20.91
N GLY A 134 13.81 4.41 -20.04
CA GLY A 134 15.15 4.23 -19.49
C GLY A 134 15.60 5.30 -18.47
N ASN A 135 14.84 6.38 -18.26
CA ASN A 135 15.24 7.46 -17.36
C ASN A 135 14.81 7.20 -15.90
N VAL A 136 15.67 6.51 -15.15
CA VAL A 136 15.43 6.16 -13.74
C VAL A 136 15.32 7.41 -12.83
N ILE A 137 15.97 8.52 -13.19
CA ILE A 137 15.91 9.78 -12.43
C ILE A 137 14.47 10.32 -12.37
N GLU A 138 13.70 10.15 -13.44
CA GLU A 138 12.32 10.62 -13.54
C GLU A 138 11.29 9.66 -12.93
N GLN A 139 11.67 8.43 -12.55
CA GLN A 139 10.75 7.40 -12.05
C GLN A 139 10.35 7.58 -10.58
N THR A 140 11.06 8.42 -9.83
CA THR A 140 10.82 8.57 -8.38
C THR A 140 11.10 9.98 -7.86
N GLN A 141 10.62 10.25 -6.67
CA GLN A 141 10.98 11.41 -5.86
C GLN A 141 11.30 10.99 -4.43
N VAL A 142 12.15 11.75 -3.75
CA VAL A 142 12.33 11.62 -2.30
C VAL A 142 11.26 12.45 -1.59
N LEU A 143 10.56 11.83 -0.63
CA LEU A 143 9.50 12.48 0.12
C LEU A 143 9.83 12.50 1.61
N ASN A 144 10.35 13.65 2.06
CA ASN A 144 10.80 13.91 3.43
C ASN A 144 10.19 15.18 4.04
N ILE A 145 9.05 15.65 3.51
CA ILE A 145 8.32 16.79 4.04
C ILE A 145 7.77 16.53 5.44
N TRP A 146 7.83 17.55 6.30
CA TRP A 146 7.57 17.44 7.74
C TRP A 146 6.19 16.83 8.09
N TRP A 147 5.13 17.14 7.35
CA TRP A 147 3.77 16.62 7.66
C TRP A 147 3.62 15.13 7.39
N THR A 148 4.53 14.51 6.62
CA THR A 148 4.54 13.05 6.46
C THR A 148 5.13 12.33 7.67
N TYR A 149 5.81 13.05 8.59
CA TYR A 149 6.53 12.48 9.73
C TYR A 149 5.71 11.50 10.58
N PRO A 150 4.45 11.79 10.98
CA PRO A 150 3.66 10.86 11.78
C PRO A 150 3.44 9.51 11.06
N MET A 151 3.18 9.55 9.76
CA MET A 151 3.03 8.34 8.95
C MET A 151 4.37 7.61 8.77
N GLN A 152 5.47 8.36 8.67
CA GLN A 152 6.82 7.79 8.50
C GLN A 152 7.23 6.88 9.66
N LEU A 153 6.76 7.14 10.88
CA LEU A 153 7.06 6.31 12.05
C LEU A 153 6.56 4.88 11.86
N PHE A 154 5.40 4.69 11.22
CA PHE A 154 4.83 3.36 11.00
C PHE A 154 5.57 2.55 9.91
N TYR A 155 6.36 3.22 9.06
CA TYR A 155 7.16 2.56 8.03
C TYR A 155 8.65 2.88 8.11
N PHE A 156 9.15 3.27 9.29
CA PHE A 156 10.56 3.50 9.56
C PHE A 156 11.25 4.45 8.56
N PHE A 157 10.58 5.54 8.19
CA PHE A 157 11.12 6.53 7.25
C PHE A 157 11.50 5.97 5.87
N PHE A 158 10.85 4.90 5.44
CA PHE A 158 11.02 4.31 4.11
C PHE A 158 10.96 5.34 2.97
N CYS A 159 10.13 6.38 3.07
CA CYS A 159 10.05 7.43 2.04
C CYS A 159 11.32 8.29 1.92
N TRP A 160 12.20 8.29 2.92
CA TRP A 160 13.48 9.00 2.84
C TRP A 160 14.51 8.20 2.05
N THR A 161 14.36 6.88 1.96
CA THR A 161 15.37 5.99 1.37
C THR A 161 14.85 5.22 0.15
N ARG A 162 13.54 5.21 -0.10
CA ARG A 162 12.91 4.42 -1.17
C ARG A 162 13.48 4.75 -2.54
N SER A 163 13.72 6.02 -2.84
CA SER A 163 14.33 6.41 -4.12
C SER A 163 15.75 5.89 -4.29
N ILE A 164 16.53 5.75 -3.21
CA ILE A 164 17.91 5.22 -3.26
C ILE A 164 17.92 3.79 -3.82
N HIS A 165 16.89 2.99 -3.53
CA HIS A 165 16.76 1.63 -4.04
C HIS A 165 16.79 1.54 -5.57
N HIS A 166 16.27 2.57 -6.26
CA HIS A 166 16.22 2.59 -7.73
C HIS A 166 17.61 2.74 -8.36
N PHE A 167 18.60 3.18 -7.58
CA PHE A 167 19.97 3.40 -8.03
C PHE A 167 20.95 2.41 -7.41
N VAL A 168 20.65 1.90 -6.22
CA VAL A 168 21.49 0.95 -5.49
C VAL A 168 20.64 -0.24 -5.06
N VAL A 169 20.31 -1.08 -6.05
CA VAL A 169 19.38 -2.21 -5.90
C VAL A 169 19.92 -3.32 -4.99
N ASN A 170 21.24 -3.49 -4.96
CA ASN A 170 21.92 -4.57 -4.23
C ASN A 170 22.01 -4.32 -2.72
N GLU A 171 21.78 -3.09 -2.26
CA GLU A 171 21.93 -2.74 -0.85
C GLU A 171 20.65 -2.97 -0.05
N THR A 172 20.80 -3.43 1.18
CA THR A 172 19.66 -3.61 2.09
C THR A 172 19.08 -2.27 2.55
N PHE A 173 17.87 -2.33 3.11
CA PHE A 173 17.19 -1.12 3.62
C PHE A 173 18.03 -0.34 4.64
N TYR A 174 18.66 -1.03 5.60
CA TYR A 174 19.39 -0.39 6.68
C TYR A 174 20.68 0.28 6.19
N VAL A 175 21.41 -0.34 5.25
CA VAL A 175 22.60 0.27 4.65
C VAL A 175 22.23 1.57 3.92
N ARG A 176 21.15 1.55 3.14
CA ARG A 176 20.61 2.76 2.49
C ARG A 176 20.19 3.82 3.51
N HIS A 177 19.70 3.41 4.67
CA HIS A 177 19.29 4.33 5.73
C HIS A 177 20.47 5.03 6.41
N ILE A 178 21.57 4.32 6.65
CA ILE A 178 22.83 4.87 7.18
C ILE A 178 23.42 5.88 6.18
N GLY A 179 23.50 5.50 4.90
CA GLY A 179 24.04 6.34 3.83
C GLY A 179 23.10 7.44 3.31
N ARG A 180 21.89 7.58 3.89
CA ARG A 180 20.80 8.34 3.24
C ARG A 180 21.14 9.79 2.95
N LYS A 181 21.86 10.47 3.84
CA LYS A 181 22.17 11.90 3.68
C LYS A 181 23.03 12.12 2.44
N LYS A 182 24.10 11.32 2.32
CA LYS A 182 25.00 11.38 1.17
C LYS A 182 24.31 10.97 -0.12
N ALA A 183 23.54 9.89 -0.08
CA ALA A 183 22.76 9.46 -1.22
C ALA A 183 21.77 10.54 -1.68
N GLN A 184 21.06 11.19 -0.76
CA GLN A 184 20.12 12.27 -1.08
C GLN A 184 20.79 13.50 -1.70
N GLU A 185 22.01 13.87 -1.27
CA GLU A 185 22.80 14.92 -1.93
C GLU A 185 23.07 14.57 -3.40
N VAL A 186 23.48 13.32 -3.66
CA VAL A 186 23.72 12.81 -5.02
C VAL A 186 22.42 12.81 -5.82
N LEU A 187 21.32 12.31 -5.26
CA LEU A 187 20.01 12.30 -5.92
C LEU A 187 19.58 13.72 -6.33
N ARG A 188 19.75 14.71 -5.45
CA ARG A 188 19.48 16.13 -5.79
C ARG A 188 20.38 16.62 -6.92
N LYS A 189 21.68 16.35 -6.83
CA LYS A 189 22.67 16.77 -7.82
C LYS A 189 22.32 16.27 -9.22
N TYR A 190 21.80 15.05 -9.34
CA TYR A 190 21.43 14.44 -10.63
C TYR A 190 19.95 14.67 -11.01
N GLY A 191 19.22 15.53 -10.30
CA GLY A 191 17.90 15.99 -10.73
C GLY A 191 16.71 15.14 -10.28
N VAL A 192 16.88 14.20 -9.35
CA VAL A 192 15.75 13.51 -8.70
C VAL A 192 14.94 14.53 -7.91
N ARG A 193 13.62 14.52 -8.07
CA ARG A 193 12.74 15.46 -7.36
C ARG A 193 12.69 15.19 -5.86
N PHE A 194 12.52 16.25 -5.10
CA PHE A 194 12.28 16.21 -3.66
C PHE A 194 10.97 16.90 -3.35
N ASN A 195 10.13 16.26 -2.53
CA ASN A 195 8.89 16.84 -2.00
C ASN A 195 8.02 17.48 -3.09
N ASP A 196 7.60 16.70 -4.08
CA ASP A 196 6.62 17.11 -5.09
C ASP A 196 5.22 16.58 -4.71
N PRO A 197 4.48 17.30 -3.85
CA PRO A 197 3.10 16.95 -3.51
C PRO A 197 2.15 17.16 -4.70
N GLY A 198 2.59 17.85 -5.76
CA GLY A 198 1.78 17.96 -6.97
C GLY A 198 1.49 16.60 -7.63
N THR A 199 2.30 15.57 -7.33
CA THR A 199 2.06 14.17 -7.73
C THR A 199 0.64 13.68 -7.38
N PHE A 200 0.09 14.11 -6.24
CA PHE A 200 -1.25 13.71 -5.79
C PHE A 200 -2.34 14.21 -6.74
N LYS A 201 -2.19 15.44 -7.25
CA LYS A 201 -3.12 16.03 -8.22
C LYS A 201 -2.93 15.45 -9.62
N ARG A 202 -1.68 15.12 -9.99
CA ARG A 202 -1.33 14.63 -11.33
C ARG A 202 -1.43 13.12 -11.47
N ALA A 203 -2.00 12.41 -10.49
CA ALA A 203 -2.09 10.96 -10.47
C ALA A 203 -0.74 10.28 -10.82
N ASN A 204 0.33 10.73 -10.16
CA ASN A 204 1.69 10.18 -10.35
C ASN A 204 2.30 10.40 -11.73
N ARG A 205 1.90 11.46 -12.46
CA ARG A 205 2.60 11.89 -13.67
C ARG A 205 3.78 12.81 -13.36
N PHE A 206 4.90 12.59 -14.04
CA PHE A 206 6.11 13.39 -13.85
C PHE A 206 5.91 14.84 -14.32
N ARG A 207 5.30 15.04 -15.49
CA ARG A 207 5.03 16.38 -16.03
C ARG A 207 3.66 16.89 -15.61
N LYS A 208 3.50 18.21 -15.58
CA LYS A 208 2.17 18.84 -15.49
C LYS A 208 1.42 18.51 -16.77
N VAL A 209 0.14 18.16 -16.65
CA VAL A 209 -0.76 18.15 -17.80
C VAL A 209 -0.84 19.60 -18.26
N SER A 210 -0.39 19.88 -19.49
CA SER A 210 -0.63 21.19 -20.11
C SER A 210 -2.14 21.35 -20.25
N THR A 211 -2.70 22.27 -19.47
CA THR A 211 -4.06 22.80 -19.68
C THR A 211 -4.07 23.68 -20.90
#